data_AF-F9NT81-F1
#
_entry.id   AF-F9NT81-F1
#
_cell.length_a   1.000
_cell.length_b   1.000
_cell.length_c   1.000
_cell.angle_alpha   90.00
_cell.angle_beta   90.00
_cell.angle_gamma   90.00
#
_symmetry.space_group_name_H-M   'P 1'
#
loop_
_entity.id
_entity.type
_entity.pdbx_description
1 polymer ?
#
loop_
_entity_poly.entity_id
_entity_poly.type
_entity_poly.pdbx_seq_one_letter_code
_entity_poly.pdbx_strand_id
1 'polypeptide(L)'
;MWQQCVRRALGRFPTGGGYHTGRDIPPGFQQTAWTGLDRAVRVRATGACVDPRFATPSFCSSATYLLLLKSLELYERTCGITPPRQEWEYLKPYTVKNRSYPIQTDGVGAWGRANANGPGVAELVHELKIGTNLYIGTASEYENPWDRNEIFASVRRFDFMKIFWNDEIGKDERGHMVLVLGWSRHCDRFGRRAGTIRYWSSNGSQTDINGGYGIRCVCEDKIHRAVVTRVNRPWNLWNTDVMGPTDVCAPLAEIAADRSMAPDEMRRLVDAKSYWPSRSEGSHGANERCMR
;
A
#
# COMPACT_ATOMS: atom_id res chain seq x y z
N MET A 1 9.70 13.05 10.73
CA MET A 1 8.51 12.77 11.57
C MET A 1 7.70 11.55 11.09
N TRP A 2 7.17 11.54 9.86
CA TRP A 2 6.33 10.46 9.33
C TRP A 2 6.88 9.04 9.55
N GLN A 3 8.11 8.76 9.12
CA GLN A 3 8.71 7.43 9.24
C GLN A 3 8.79 6.91 10.69
N GLN A 4 8.96 7.80 11.67
CA GLN A 4 8.93 7.44 13.08
C GLN A 4 7.52 7.01 13.52
N CYS A 5 6.48 7.66 12.99
CA CYS A 5 5.09 7.29 13.23
C CYS A 5 4.77 5.92 12.61
N VAL A 6 5.22 5.65 11.38
CA VAL A 6 5.08 4.33 10.73
C VAL A 6 5.77 3.24 11.56
N ARG A 7 7.01 3.48 12.00
CA ARG A 7 7.75 2.55 12.86
C ARG A 7 7.01 2.27 14.18
N ARG A 8 6.48 3.32 14.83
CA ARG A 8 5.71 3.19 16.08
C ARG A 8 4.38 2.47 15.85
N ALA A 9 3.71 2.73 14.73
CA ALA A 9 2.47 2.07 14.34
C ALA A 9 2.70 0.58 14.13
N LEU A 10 3.77 0.20 13.41
CA LEU A 10 4.15 -1.19 13.18
C LEU A 10 4.33 -1.96 14.50
N GLY A 11 4.95 -1.33 15.50
CA GLY A 11 5.11 -1.92 16.84
C GLY A 11 3.81 -2.06 17.66
N ARG A 12 2.65 -1.66 17.12
CA ARG A 12 1.33 -1.87 17.73
C ARG A 12 0.58 -3.07 17.16
N PHE A 13 1.06 -3.65 16.07
CA PHE A 13 0.46 -4.84 15.48
C PHE A 13 0.94 -6.09 16.25
N PRO A 14 0.05 -7.05 16.54
CA PRO A 14 0.47 -8.35 17.04
C PRO A 14 1.29 -9.08 15.95
N THR A 15 2.04 -10.10 16.36
CA THR A 15 2.61 -11.07 15.42
C THR A 15 1.61 -12.21 15.23
N GLY A 16 1.38 -12.64 13.99
CA GLY A 16 0.35 -13.59 13.64
C GLY A 16 -1.05 -12.97 13.67
N GLY A 17 -1.98 -13.57 14.41
CA GLY A 17 -3.39 -13.14 14.48
C GLY A 17 -4.28 -13.77 13.42
N GLY A 18 -3.70 -14.61 12.55
CA GLY A 18 -4.37 -15.40 11.55
C GLY A 18 -4.64 -14.66 10.23
N TYR A 19 -4.67 -15.43 9.16
CA TYR A 19 -4.94 -14.99 7.80
C TYR A 19 -6.30 -15.52 7.34
N HIS A 20 -7.14 -14.63 6.83
CA HIS A 20 -8.40 -15.01 6.18
C HIS A 20 -8.93 -13.88 5.27
N THR A 21 -9.39 -14.24 4.08
CA THR A 21 -9.96 -13.30 3.09
C THR A 21 -11.48 -13.44 2.92
N GLY A 22 -12.07 -14.53 3.41
CA GLY A 22 -13.48 -14.85 3.22
C GLY A 22 -14.43 -13.97 4.04
N ARG A 23 -15.73 -14.09 3.71
CA ARG A 23 -16.83 -13.33 4.31
C ARG A 23 -17.53 -14.06 5.45
N ASP A 24 -17.22 -15.34 5.64
CA ASP A 24 -17.72 -16.17 6.73
C ASP A 24 -16.70 -16.24 7.86
N ILE A 25 -17.13 -16.67 9.06
CA ILE A 25 -16.22 -16.90 10.18
C ILE A 25 -15.65 -18.33 10.03
N PRO A 26 -14.35 -18.50 9.73
CA PRO A 26 -13.79 -19.83 9.60
C PRO A 26 -13.60 -20.52 10.96
N PRO A 27 -13.47 -21.86 10.98
CA PRO A 27 -13.18 -22.60 12.21
C PRO A 27 -11.97 -22.04 12.97
N GLY A 28 -12.12 -21.87 14.28
CA GLY A 28 -11.08 -21.34 15.16
C GLY A 28 -11.03 -19.80 15.25
N PHE A 29 -11.76 -19.08 14.41
CA PHE A 29 -11.83 -17.62 14.47
C PHE A 29 -13.11 -17.15 15.17
N GLN A 30 -13.04 -15.96 15.78
CA GLN A 30 -14.18 -15.35 16.47
C GLN A 30 -14.95 -14.35 15.60
N GLN A 31 -14.39 -13.98 14.44
CA GLN A 31 -14.92 -12.97 13.53
C GLN A 31 -14.23 -13.08 12.17
N THR A 32 -14.75 -12.35 11.19
CA THR A 32 -14.14 -12.20 9.86
C THR A 32 -13.08 -11.10 9.86
N ALA A 33 -12.16 -11.13 8.89
CA ALA A 33 -11.20 -10.04 8.71
C ALA A 33 -11.88 -8.70 8.41
N TRP A 34 -13.03 -8.74 7.73
CA TRP A 34 -13.85 -7.57 7.41
C TRP A 34 -14.41 -6.94 8.67
N THR A 35 -15.05 -7.72 9.54
CA THR A 35 -15.60 -7.25 10.82
C THR A 35 -14.50 -6.71 11.73
N GLY A 36 -13.36 -7.38 11.77
CA GLY A 36 -12.20 -6.93 12.53
C GLY A 36 -11.65 -5.58 12.06
N LEU A 37 -11.48 -5.42 10.75
CA LEU A 37 -10.99 -4.18 10.13
C LEU A 37 -11.90 -2.98 10.43
N ASP A 38 -13.22 -3.13 10.27
CA ASP A 38 -14.18 -2.05 10.57
C ASP A 38 -14.11 -1.64 12.06
N ARG A 39 -14.08 -2.64 12.97
CA ARG A 39 -14.04 -2.41 14.42
C ARG A 39 -12.73 -1.78 14.90
N ALA A 40 -11.63 -2.05 14.18
CA ALA A 40 -10.31 -1.54 14.53
C ALA A 40 -10.23 0.00 14.44
N VAL A 41 -11.15 0.66 13.72
CA VAL A 41 -11.15 2.12 13.53
C VAL A 41 -12.38 2.74 14.20
N ARG A 42 -12.15 3.49 15.27
CA ARG A 42 -13.20 4.25 15.97
C ARG A 42 -12.97 5.74 15.80
N VAL A 43 -13.83 6.36 15.00
CA VAL A 43 -13.87 7.81 14.81
C VAL A 43 -14.41 8.48 16.07
N ARG A 44 -13.84 9.62 16.45
CA ARG A 44 -14.23 10.41 17.63
C ARG A 44 -14.73 11.79 17.19
N ALA A 45 -15.14 12.63 18.13
CA ALA A 45 -15.44 14.03 17.85
C ALA A 45 -14.24 14.76 17.22
N THR A 46 -13.03 14.41 17.65
CA THR A 46 -11.77 14.84 17.04
C THR A 46 -10.83 13.64 16.88
N GLY A 47 -10.27 13.49 15.67
CA GLY A 47 -9.39 12.37 15.34
C GLY A 47 -10.06 10.98 15.38
N ALA A 48 -9.23 9.94 15.49
CA ALA A 48 -9.67 8.56 15.67
C ALA A 48 -8.82 7.78 16.69
N CYS A 49 -9.29 6.58 17.00
CA CYS A 49 -8.54 5.54 17.68
C CYS A 49 -8.44 4.32 16.77
N VAL A 50 -7.22 3.97 16.36
CA VAL A 50 -6.94 2.80 15.53
C VAL A 50 -6.29 1.73 16.40
N ASP A 51 -6.91 0.56 16.51
CA ASP A 51 -6.43 -0.54 17.34
C ASP A 51 -6.27 -1.83 16.51
N PRO A 52 -5.04 -2.13 16.05
CA PRO A 52 -4.75 -3.28 15.21
C PRO A 52 -5.15 -4.64 15.78
N ARG A 53 -5.32 -4.76 17.10
CA ARG A 53 -5.67 -6.02 17.75
C ARG A 53 -7.08 -6.51 17.40
N PHE A 54 -7.96 -5.60 16.95
CA PHE A 54 -9.28 -6.01 16.46
C PHE A 54 -9.22 -6.60 15.06
N ALA A 55 -8.17 -6.39 14.28
CA ALA A 55 -8.06 -6.89 12.91
C ALA A 55 -7.37 -8.26 12.84
N THR A 56 -7.83 -9.20 13.65
CA THR A 56 -7.39 -10.60 13.67
C THR A 56 -8.62 -11.49 13.49
N PRO A 57 -8.78 -12.21 12.35
CA PRO A 57 -7.81 -12.35 11.25
C PRO A 57 -7.66 -11.11 10.38
N SER A 58 -6.68 -11.15 9.48
CA SER A 58 -6.44 -10.14 8.44
C SER A 58 -6.04 -10.75 7.09
N PHE A 59 -5.86 -9.89 6.09
CA PHE A 59 -5.20 -10.17 4.82
C PHE A 59 -4.38 -8.95 4.37
N CYS A 60 -3.53 -9.12 3.35
CA CYS A 60 -2.48 -8.15 3.01
C CYS A 60 -2.96 -6.69 2.90
N SER A 61 -3.98 -6.39 2.07
CA SER A 61 -4.50 -5.02 1.91
C SER A 61 -5.12 -4.47 3.21
N SER A 62 -5.85 -5.28 3.98
CA SER A 62 -6.41 -4.87 5.27
C SER A 62 -5.33 -4.51 6.29
N ALA A 63 -4.21 -5.27 6.30
CA ALA A 63 -3.09 -5.06 7.20
C ALA A 63 -2.37 -3.74 6.89
N THR A 64 -2.04 -3.52 5.63
CA THR A 64 -1.31 -2.32 5.20
C THR A 64 -2.18 -1.07 5.29
N TYR A 65 -3.47 -1.17 4.99
CA TYR A 65 -4.38 -0.04 5.16
C TYR A 65 -4.54 0.35 6.63
N LEU A 66 -4.74 -0.62 7.52
CA LEU A 66 -4.83 -0.36 8.95
C LEU A 66 -3.52 0.22 9.49
N LEU A 67 -2.37 -0.20 8.95
CA LEU A 67 -1.07 0.38 9.29
C LEU A 67 -0.97 1.85 8.84
N LEU A 68 -1.45 2.19 7.64
CA LEU A 68 -1.53 3.56 7.16
C LEU A 68 -2.37 4.41 8.13
N LEU A 69 -3.58 3.96 8.47
CA LEU A 69 -4.46 4.65 9.42
C LEU A 69 -3.80 4.80 10.80
N LYS A 70 -3.19 3.75 11.33
CA LYS A 70 -2.48 3.82 12.62
C LYS A 70 -1.31 4.81 12.58
N SER A 71 -0.64 4.91 11.43
CA SER A 71 0.46 5.87 11.23
C SER A 71 -0.04 7.31 11.19
N LEU A 72 -1.20 7.57 10.56
CA LEU A 72 -1.85 8.88 10.53
C LEU A 72 -2.33 9.30 11.92
N GLU A 73 -2.99 8.42 12.68
CA GLU A 73 -3.39 8.68 14.08
C GLU A 73 -2.18 9.08 14.94
N LEU A 74 -1.05 8.37 14.80
CA LEU A 74 0.15 8.71 15.55
C LEU A 74 0.82 9.98 15.05
N TYR A 75 0.74 10.27 13.76
CA TYR A 75 1.25 11.50 13.17
C TYR A 75 0.49 12.72 13.69
N GLU A 76 -0.84 12.68 13.71
CA GLU A 76 -1.70 13.72 14.29
C GLU A 76 -1.31 14.04 15.73
N ARG A 77 -1.25 13.01 16.57
CA ARG A 77 -0.89 13.17 17.99
C ARG A 77 0.51 13.74 18.17
N THR A 78 1.45 13.34 17.32
CA THR A 78 2.84 13.79 17.43
C THR A 78 3.00 15.23 16.94
N CYS A 79 2.17 15.66 15.98
CA CYS A 79 2.19 17.01 15.42
C CYS A 79 1.18 17.96 16.07
N GLY A 80 0.37 17.52 17.04
CA GLY A 80 -0.68 18.33 17.66
C GLY A 80 -1.84 18.68 16.72
N ILE A 81 -2.05 17.88 15.67
CA ILE A 81 -3.11 18.11 14.69
C ILE A 81 -4.44 17.59 15.26
N THR A 82 -5.49 18.40 15.15
CA THR A 82 -6.84 18.03 15.57
C THR A 82 -7.76 18.07 14.35
N PRO A 83 -7.78 17.02 13.51
CA PRO A 83 -8.59 17.04 12.30
C PRO A 83 -10.08 16.96 12.66
N PRO A 84 -10.96 17.52 11.80
CA PRO A 84 -12.39 17.37 11.97
C PRO A 84 -12.78 15.89 11.87
N ARG A 85 -13.87 15.52 12.53
CA ARG A 85 -14.44 14.16 12.51
C ARG A 85 -14.61 13.60 11.10
N GLN A 86 -15.02 14.45 10.17
CA GLN A 86 -15.38 14.08 8.80
C GLN A 86 -14.24 13.36 8.06
N GLU A 87 -13.01 13.83 8.19
CA GLU A 87 -11.84 13.22 7.55
C GLU A 87 -11.66 11.76 7.96
N TRP A 88 -11.84 11.48 9.25
CA TRP A 88 -11.75 10.12 9.78
C TRP A 88 -12.98 9.27 9.47
N GLU A 89 -14.17 9.87 9.33
CA GLU A 89 -15.34 9.17 8.77
C GLU A 89 -15.06 8.70 7.34
N TYR A 90 -14.31 9.49 6.55
CA TYR A 90 -14.02 9.20 5.14
C TYR A 90 -12.94 8.12 4.98
N LEU A 91 -11.95 8.13 5.88
CA LEU A 91 -10.90 7.11 5.97
C LEU A 91 -11.33 5.83 6.70
N LYS A 92 -12.50 5.82 7.35
CA LYS A 92 -12.98 4.63 8.05
C LYS A 92 -13.31 3.53 7.03
N PRO A 93 -12.82 2.29 7.22
CA PRO A 93 -13.24 1.17 6.40
C PRO A 93 -14.67 0.74 6.76
N TYR A 94 -15.61 0.91 5.84
CA TYR A 94 -16.98 0.39 5.96
C TYR A 94 -17.08 -0.96 5.26
N THR A 95 -16.82 -2.03 6.00
CA THR A 95 -16.67 -3.38 5.42
C THR A 95 -17.81 -4.33 5.77
N VAL A 96 -18.73 -3.88 6.64
CA VAL A 96 -19.87 -4.65 7.16
C VAL A 96 -21.19 -3.89 6.98
N LYS A 97 -22.31 -4.64 6.99
CA LYS A 97 -23.66 -4.07 6.94
C LYS A 97 -24.01 -3.30 8.23
N ASN A 98 -25.13 -2.59 8.22
CA ASN A 98 -25.67 -1.85 9.38
C ASN A 98 -24.72 -0.78 9.93
N ARG A 99 -24.07 -0.06 9.01
CA ARG A 99 -23.26 1.12 9.27
C ARG A 99 -23.92 2.36 8.66
N SER A 100 -23.38 3.54 8.98
CA SER A 100 -23.83 4.81 8.41
C SER A 100 -23.66 4.90 6.90
N TYR A 101 -22.78 4.07 6.32
CA TYR A 101 -22.53 3.99 4.89
C TYR A 101 -22.58 2.54 4.40
N PRO A 102 -22.87 2.30 3.10
CA PRO A 102 -22.80 0.98 2.48
C PRO A 102 -21.42 0.32 2.61
N ILE A 103 -21.37 -0.99 2.35
CA ILE A 103 -20.10 -1.71 2.25
C ILE A 103 -19.30 -1.12 1.07
N GLN A 104 -18.07 -0.70 1.35
CA GLN A 104 -17.12 -0.24 0.37
C GLN A 104 -16.53 -1.44 -0.39
N THR A 105 -16.97 -1.59 -1.63
CA THR A 105 -16.35 -2.48 -2.63
C THR A 105 -15.12 -1.82 -3.24
N ASP A 106 -14.35 -2.58 -4.02
CA ASP A 106 -13.20 -2.06 -4.75
C ASP A 106 -13.59 -0.80 -5.56
N GLY A 107 -12.78 0.24 -5.44
CA GLY A 107 -13.02 1.56 -6.03
C GLY A 107 -13.96 2.50 -5.28
N VAL A 108 -14.61 2.09 -4.18
CA VAL A 108 -15.58 2.93 -3.43
C VAL A 108 -15.01 3.43 -2.10
N GLY A 109 -15.03 4.76 -1.89
CA GLY A 109 -14.41 5.43 -0.75
C GLY A 109 -12.94 5.09 -0.54
N ALA A 110 -12.38 5.47 0.62
CA ALA A 110 -10.95 5.31 0.89
C ALA A 110 -10.51 3.84 1.00
N TRP A 111 -11.28 3.00 1.69
CA TRP A 111 -10.97 1.57 1.81
C TRP A 111 -11.09 0.84 0.48
N GLY A 112 -12.14 1.10 -0.30
CA GLY A 112 -12.31 0.48 -1.62
C GLY A 112 -11.16 0.81 -2.57
N ARG A 113 -10.61 2.03 -2.51
CA ARG A 113 -9.38 2.39 -3.23
C ARG A 113 -8.18 1.60 -2.73
N ALA A 114 -7.97 1.53 -1.43
CA ALA A 114 -6.84 0.77 -0.86
C ALA A 114 -6.92 -0.75 -1.12
N ASN A 115 -8.14 -1.32 -1.17
CA ASN A 115 -8.37 -2.74 -1.36
C ASN A 115 -8.35 -3.18 -2.82
N ALA A 116 -8.67 -2.28 -3.75
CA ALA A 116 -8.86 -2.59 -5.16
C ALA A 116 -7.69 -3.33 -5.79
N ASN A 117 -8.02 -4.16 -6.78
CA ASN A 117 -7.07 -4.69 -7.76
C ASN A 117 -6.34 -3.56 -8.51
N GLY A 118 -5.31 -3.91 -9.31
CA GLY A 118 -4.49 -2.90 -9.99
C GLY A 118 -3.81 -1.94 -8.99
N PRO A 119 -3.73 -0.63 -9.25
CA PRO A 119 -2.88 0.31 -8.49
C PRO A 119 -3.32 0.55 -7.03
N GLY A 120 -4.59 0.32 -6.69
CA GLY A 120 -5.09 0.29 -5.31
C GLY A 120 -4.64 1.47 -4.42
N VAL A 121 -3.80 1.17 -3.42
CA VAL A 121 -3.22 2.17 -2.48
C VAL A 121 -2.53 3.35 -3.19
N ALA A 122 -1.97 3.14 -4.38
CA ALA A 122 -1.37 4.22 -5.16
C ALA A 122 -2.40 5.29 -5.54
N GLU A 123 -3.60 4.86 -5.94
CA GLU A 123 -4.71 5.76 -6.27
C GLU A 123 -5.17 6.54 -5.04
N LEU A 124 -5.35 5.84 -3.91
CA LEU A 124 -5.71 6.48 -2.65
C LEU A 124 -4.70 7.57 -2.27
N VAL A 125 -3.40 7.24 -2.31
CA VAL A 125 -2.33 8.19 -1.92
C VAL A 125 -2.26 9.39 -2.87
N HIS A 126 -2.55 9.19 -4.15
CA HIS A 126 -2.64 10.27 -5.13
C HIS A 126 -3.83 11.19 -4.85
N GLU A 127 -5.05 10.65 -4.72
CA GLU A 127 -6.25 11.43 -4.46
C GLU A 127 -6.15 12.22 -3.14
N LEU A 128 -5.57 11.62 -2.10
CA LEU A 128 -5.29 12.30 -0.83
C LEU A 128 -4.13 13.31 -0.89
N LYS A 129 -3.40 13.36 -2.02
CA LYS A 129 -2.21 14.21 -2.23
C LYS A 129 -1.10 14.03 -1.17
N ILE A 130 -1.00 12.85 -0.56
CA ILE A 130 -0.07 12.58 0.55
C ILE A 130 1.24 11.92 0.11
N GLY A 131 1.40 11.61 -1.17
CA GLY A 131 2.54 10.80 -1.62
C GLY A 131 2.82 10.83 -3.11
N THR A 132 3.60 9.84 -3.53
CA THR A 132 3.99 9.61 -4.91
C THR A 132 4.04 8.11 -5.19
N ASN A 133 3.86 7.73 -6.46
CA ASN A 133 3.79 6.35 -6.90
C ASN A 133 4.85 6.05 -7.96
N LEU A 134 5.20 4.78 -8.13
CA LEU A 134 6.16 4.31 -9.11
C LEU A 134 5.74 2.94 -9.60
N TYR A 135 5.69 2.77 -10.92
CA TYR A 135 5.48 1.49 -11.55
C TYR A 135 6.82 0.77 -11.76
N ILE A 136 6.85 -0.53 -11.49
CA ILE A 136 7.96 -1.42 -11.81
C ILE A 136 7.42 -2.55 -12.68
N GLY A 137 7.86 -2.59 -13.93
CA GLY A 137 7.46 -3.58 -14.94
C GLY A 137 8.28 -4.86 -14.91
N THR A 138 8.04 -5.70 -15.92
CA THR A 138 8.88 -6.87 -16.20
C THR A 138 10.21 -6.44 -16.84
N ALA A 139 11.21 -7.33 -16.85
CA ALA A 139 12.50 -7.02 -17.48
C ALA A 139 12.39 -6.69 -18.98
N SER A 140 11.40 -7.24 -19.69
CA SER A 140 11.18 -7.02 -21.13
C SER A 140 10.59 -5.66 -21.47
N GLU A 141 10.11 -4.90 -20.48
CA GLU A 141 9.54 -3.56 -20.67
C GLU A 141 10.58 -2.44 -20.63
N TYR A 142 11.83 -2.79 -20.34
CA TYR A 142 12.95 -1.87 -20.30
C TYR A 142 13.92 -2.23 -21.42
N GLU A 143 14.36 -1.22 -22.17
CA GLU A 143 15.44 -1.39 -23.18
C GLU A 143 16.70 -1.95 -22.52
N ASN A 144 17.01 -1.44 -21.32
CA ASN A 144 18.07 -1.95 -20.48
C ASN A 144 17.49 -2.62 -19.22
N PRO A 145 17.62 -3.95 -19.06
CA PRO A 145 17.16 -4.65 -17.86
C PRO A 145 17.74 -4.11 -16.54
N TRP A 146 18.90 -3.45 -16.59
CA TRP A 146 19.50 -2.81 -15.41
C TRP A 146 18.66 -1.64 -14.88
N ASP A 147 17.85 -0.99 -15.72
CA ASP A 147 16.99 0.11 -15.30
C ASP A 147 15.95 -0.36 -14.29
N ARG A 148 15.38 -1.54 -14.51
CA ARG A 148 14.47 -2.19 -13.54
C ARG A 148 15.15 -2.38 -12.18
N ASN A 149 16.41 -2.81 -12.17
CA ASN A 149 17.15 -3.06 -10.94
C ASN A 149 17.47 -1.76 -10.18
N GLU A 150 17.80 -0.68 -10.90
CA GLU A 150 17.98 0.65 -10.31
C GLU A 150 16.65 1.19 -9.74
N ILE A 151 15.52 0.90 -10.39
CA ILE A 151 14.20 1.24 -9.87
C ILE A 151 13.92 0.49 -8.56
N PHE A 152 14.20 -0.82 -8.47
CA PHE A 152 14.12 -1.56 -7.20
C PHE A 152 15.06 -1.00 -6.13
N ALA A 153 16.28 -0.60 -6.49
CA ALA A 153 17.22 0.04 -5.58
C ALA A 153 16.74 1.41 -5.06
N SER A 154 15.80 2.06 -5.76
CA SER A 154 15.19 3.34 -5.34
C SER A 154 14.08 3.18 -4.28
N VAL A 155 13.62 1.94 -4.05
CA VAL A 155 12.61 1.60 -3.04
C VAL A 155 13.20 1.85 -1.66
N ARG A 156 12.44 2.57 -0.81
CA ARG A 156 12.88 2.95 0.53
C ARG A 156 12.09 2.19 1.58
N ARG A 157 12.71 2.08 2.75
CA ARG A 157 12.04 1.62 3.96
C ARG A 157 10.81 2.49 4.23
N PHE A 158 9.70 1.82 4.52
CA PHE A 158 8.35 2.35 4.72
C PHE A 158 7.61 2.83 3.47
N ASP A 159 8.10 2.49 2.27
CA ASP A 159 7.25 2.51 1.09
C ASP A 159 6.20 1.39 1.20
N PHE A 160 4.98 1.68 0.79
CA PHE A 160 3.99 0.65 0.50
C PHE A 160 4.31 0.08 -0.87
N MET A 161 4.10 -1.21 -1.07
CA MET A 161 4.34 -1.86 -2.35
C MET A 161 3.25 -2.89 -2.58
N LYS A 162 2.67 -2.86 -3.78
CA LYS A 162 1.80 -3.92 -4.27
C LYS A 162 2.60 -4.78 -5.24
N ILE A 163 2.71 -6.07 -4.95
CA ILE A 163 3.47 -7.03 -5.74
C ILE A 163 2.49 -7.86 -6.57
N PHE A 164 2.80 -8.05 -7.86
CA PHE A 164 2.04 -8.92 -8.75
C PHE A 164 2.98 -10.02 -9.26
N TRP A 165 2.46 -11.24 -9.37
CA TRP A 165 3.22 -12.45 -9.73
C TRP A 165 3.00 -12.88 -11.18
N ASN A 166 1.97 -12.35 -11.85
CA ASN A 166 1.68 -12.59 -13.27
C ASN A 166 0.91 -11.40 -13.89
N ASP A 167 0.51 -11.52 -15.16
CA ASP A 167 -0.18 -10.47 -15.92
C ASP A 167 -1.72 -10.48 -15.78
N GLU A 168 -2.31 -11.45 -15.08
CA GLU A 168 -3.76 -11.63 -14.97
C GLU A 168 -4.39 -10.73 -13.89
N ILE A 169 -4.00 -9.45 -13.90
CA ILE A 169 -4.39 -8.44 -12.92
C ILE A 169 -5.91 -8.24 -12.97
N GLY A 170 -6.56 -8.36 -11.81
CA GLY A 170 -8.01 -8.27 -11.67
C GLY A 170 -8.74 -9.61 -11.77
N LYS A 171 -8.13 -10.62 -12.40
CA LYS A 171 -8.65 -12.00 -12.51
C LYS A 171 -8.13 -12.86 -11.36
N ASP A 172 -7.10 -13.65 -11.64
CA ASP A 172 -6.45 -14.56 -10.71
C ASP A 172 -5.28 -13.90 -9.97
N GLU A 173 -4.90 -12.68 -10.38
CA GLU A 173 -3.92 -11.85 -9.68
C GLU A 173 -4.57 -10.59 -9.12
N ARG A 174 -4.57 -10.47 -7.78
CA ARG A 174 -5.15 -9.34 -7.03
C ARG A 174 -4.09 -8.38 -6.48
N GLY A 175 -2.84 -8.83 -6.49
CA GLY A 175 -1.66 -8.24 -5.90
C GLY A 175 -1.54 -8.49 -4.40
N HIS A 176 -0.30 -8.55 -3.92
CA HIS A 176 0.06 -8.68 -2.51
C HIS A 176 0.56 -7.33 -1.98
N MET A 177 -0.21 -6.72 -1.07
CA MET A 177 0.16 -5.45 -0.44
C MET A 177 1.15 -5.66 0.70
N VAL A 178 2.22 -4.87 0.72
CA VAL A 178 3.28 -4.95 1.74
C VAL A 178 3.77 -3.56 2.16
N LEU A 179 4.38 -3.49 3.35
CA LEU A 179 5.24 -2.38 3.77
C LEU A 179 6.71 -2.79 3.66
N VAL A 180 7.50 -2.07 2.89
CA VAL A 180 8.92 -2.34 2.72
C VAL A 180 9.68 -2.02 4.01
N LEU A 181 10.49 -2.95 4.50
CA LEU A 181 11.36 -2.79 5.67
C LEU A 181 12.82 -2.58 5.30
N GLY A 182 13.21 -2.96 4.08
CA GLY A 182 14.54 -2.74 3.52
C GLY A 182 14.72 -3.50 2.22
N TRP A 183 15.71 -3.07 1.45
CA TRP A 183 16.21 -3.78 0.27
C TRP A 183 17.69 -4.09 0.51
N SER A 184 18.10 -5.31 0.22
CA SER A 184 19.50 -5.73 0.31
C SER A 184 19.97 -6.26 -1.03
N ARG A 185 21.17 -5.82 -1.45
CA ARG A 185 21.81 -6.29 -2.67
C ARG A 185 22.69 -7.49 -2.34
N HIS A 186 22.53 -8.55 -3.12
CA HIS A 186 23.38 -9.73 -3.05
C HIS A 186 23.98 -10.01 -4.43
N CYS A 187 25.16 -10.62 -4.44
CA CYS A 187 25.73 -11.20 -5.65
C CYS A 187 25.66 -12.72 -5.50
N ASP A 188 25.17 -13.42 -6.51
CA ASP A 188 25.28 -14.87 -6.53
C ASP A 188 26.73 -15.31 -6.81
N ARG A 189 26.98 -16.61 -6.71
CA ARG A 189 28.29 -17.25 -6.97
C ARG A 189 28.83 -17.04 -8.39
N PHE A 190 28.00 -16.54 -9.31
CA PHE A 190 28.35 -16.24 -10.71
C PHE A 190 28.50 -14.72 -10.94
N GLY A 191 28.49 -13.91 -9.87
CA GLY A 191 28.61 -12.46 -9.95
C GLY A 191 27.33 -11.75 -10.40
N ARG A 192 26.21 -12.46 -10.56
CA ARG A 192 24.92 -11.85 -10.91
C ARG A 192 24.35 -11.13 -9.70
N ARG A 193 23.95 -9.88 -9.89
CA ARG A 193 23.35 -9.05 -8.85
C ARG A 193 21.87 -9.41 -8.73
N ALA A 194 21.41 -9.66 -7.50
CA ALA A 194 20.01 -9.87 -7.17
C ALA A 194 19.67 -9.10 -5.88
N GLY A 195 18.62 -8.30 -5.94
CA GLY A 195 18.04 -7.63 -4.78
C GLY A 195 17.04 -8.51 -4.04
N THR A 196 16.98 -8.34 -2.71
CA THR A 196 15.95 -8.94 -1.85
C THR A 196 15.20 -7.84 -1.11
N ILE A 197 13.87 -7.83 -1.27
CA ILE A 197 12.97 -6.96 -0.51
C ILE A 197 12.55 -7.68 0.76
N ARG A 198 12.87 -7.10 1.92
CA ARG A 198 12.32 -7.49 3.21
C ARG A 198 11.08 -6.64 3.48
N TYR A 199 9.95 -7.26 3.81
CA TYR A 199 8.69 -6.56 3.97
C TYR A 199 7.85 -7.08 5.14
N TRP A 200 6.92 -6.26 5.61
CA TRP A 200 5.87 -6.63 6.55
C TRP A 200 4.51 -6.64 5.86
N SER A 201 3.68 -7.64 6.15
CA SER A 201 2.30 -7.74 5.68
C SER A 201 1.50 -8.70 6.57
N SER A 202 0.22 -8.90 6.24
CA SER A 202 -0.49 -10.12 6.61
C SER A 202 -0.27 -11.18 5.52
N ASN A 203 0.49 -12.21 5.88
CA ASN A 203 1.00 -13.23 4.96
C ASN A 203 0.15 -14.49 5.05
N GLY A 204 -0.25 -15.01 3.89
CA GLY A 204 -0.97 -16.27 3.76
C GLY A 204 -1.43 -16.47 2.32
N SER A 205 -1.52 -17.74 1.91
CA SER A 205 -2.11 -18.17 0.64
C SER A 205 -3.52 -18.75 0.83
N GLN A 206 -3.85 -19.17 2.05
CA GLN A 206 -5.13 -19.76 2.43
C GLN A 206 -5.44 -19.42 3.89
N THR A 207 -6.68 -19.67 4.32
CA THR A 207 -7.10 -19.46 5.71
C THR A 207 -6.18 -20.22 6.67
N ASP A 208 -5.59 -19.51 7.62
CA ASP A 208 -4.65 -20.06 8.60
C ASP A 208 -4.69 -19.27 9.90
N ILE A 209 -5.07 -19.92 11.01
CA ILE A 209 -5.15 -19.29 12.33
C ILE A 209 -3.78 -18.88 12.90
N ASN A 210 -2.72 -19.56 12.46
CA ASN A 210 -1.34 -19.28 12.86
C ASN A 210 -0.63 -18.29 11.91
N GLY A 211 -1.26 -17.97 10.79
CA GLY A 211 -0.76 -17.02 9.79
C GLY A 211 -0.99 -15.56 10.21
N GLY A 212 -1.02 -14.67 9.22
CA GLY A 212 -1.33 -13.26 9.42
C GLY A 212 -0.10 -12.36 9.49
N TYR A 213 -0.08 -11.42 10.42
CA TYR A 213 0.93 -10.36 10.48
C TYR A 213 2.34 -10.92 10.68
N GLY A 214 3.26 -10.53 9.79
CA GLY A 214 4.63 -11.02 9.88
C GLY A 214 5.56 -10.40 8.86
N ILE A 215 6.84 -10.74 9.00
CA ILE A 215 7.90 -10.30 8.11
C ILE A 215 8.29 -11.44 7.18
N ARG A 216 8.43 -11.13 5.89
CA ARG A 216 8.92 -12.04 4.86
C ARG A 216 9.95 -11.33 3.98
N CYS A 217 10.60 -12.11 3.13
CA CYS A 217 11.54 -11.62 2.13
C CYS A 217 11.16 -12.19 0.75
N VAL A 218 11.42 -11.44 -0.31
CA VAL A 218 11.24 -11.88 -1.70
C VAL A 218 12.39 -11.35 -2.56
N CYS A 219 12.90 -12.18 -3.46
CA CYS A 219 13.88 -11.75 -4.45
C CYS A 219 13.18 -10.91 -5.54
N GLU A 220 13.80 -9.84 -6.01
CA GLU A 220 13.23 -8.99 -7.05
C GLU A 220 12.95 -9.75 -8.36
N ASP A 221 13.71 -10.80 -8.67
CA ASP A 221 13.47 -11.67 -9.83
C ASP A 221 12.19 -12.49 -9.75
N LYS A 222 11.63 -12.67 -8.55
CA LYS A 222 10.32 -13.32 -8.36
C LYS A 222 9.16 -12.36 -8.49
N ILE A 223 9.42 -11.05 -8.44
CA ILE A 223 8.39 -10.03 -8.60
C ILE A 223 8.20 -9.80 -10.09
N HIS A 224 7.04 -10.20 -10.62
CA HIS A 224 6.71 -9.96 -12.03
C HIS A 224 6.55 -8.46 -12.28
N ARG A 225 5.76 -7.80 -11.42
CA ARG A 225 5.52 -6.34 -11.45
C ARG A 225 5.31 -5.82 -10.04
N ALA A 226 5.50 -4.52 -9.85
CA ALA A 226 5.13 -3.85 -8.61
C ALA A 226 4.63 -2.43 -8.82
N VAL A 227 3.78 -1.97 -7.91
CA VAL A 227 3.47 -0.55 -7.74
C VAL A 227 3.98 -0.14 -6.36
N VAL A 228 4.89 0.82 -6.33
CA VAL A 228 5.48 1.37 -5.11
C VAL A 228 4.82 2.70 -4.80
N THR A 229 4.40 2.88 -3.55
CA THR A 229 3.72 4.08 -3.07
C THR A 229 4.45 4.62 -1.85
N ARG A 230 4.96 5.84 -1.98
CA ARG A 230 5.67 6.56 -0.92
C ARG A 230 4.81 7.68 -0.37
N VAL A 231 4.42 7.56 0.90
CA VAL A 231 3.81 8.68 1.64
C VAL A 231 4.93 9.62 2.09
N ASN A 232 4.98 10.82 1.51
CA ASN A 232 6.01 11.84 1.79
C ASN A 232 5.43 13.20 2.21
N ARG A 233 4.11 13.38 2.13
CA ARG A 233 3.39 14.60 2.50
C ARG A 233 2.14 14.29 3.34
N PRO A 234 2.24 13.56 4.47
CA PRO A 234 1.06 13.19 5.25
C PRO A 234 0.24 14.37 5.78
N TRP A 235 0.84 15.56 5.90
CA TRP A 235 0.15 16.79 6.30
C TRP A 235 -0.87 17.30 5.26
N ASN A 236 -0.75 16.89 3.99
CA ASN A 236 -1.69 17.31 2.94
C ASN A 236 -3.08 16.72 3.13
N LEU A 237 -3.20 15.63 3.88
CA LEU A 237 -4.46 14.97 4.16
C LEU A 237 -5.50 15.93 4.76
N TRP A 238 -5.05 16.86 5.61
CA TRP A 238 -5.93 17.81 6.31
C TRP A 238 -6.12 19.14 5.58
N ASN A 239 -5.58 19.23 4.36
CA ASN A 239 -5.64 20.41 3.50
C ASN A 239 -6.19 20.06 2.11
N THR A 240 -6.77 18.88 1.95
CA THR A 240 -7.27 18.35 0.67
C THR A 240 -8.69 17.87 0.89
N ASP A 241 -9.60 18.19 -0.04
CA ASP A 241 -10.93 17.58 -0.03
C ASP A 241 -10.79 16.07 -0.23
N VAL A 242 -11.11 15.30 0.82
CA VAL A 242 -11.02 13.85 0.80
C VAL A 242 -12.28 13.25 0.20
N MET A 243 -12.12 12.15 -0.54
CA MET A 243 -13.24 11.40 -1.10
C MET A 243 -14.22 10.96 -0.01
N GLY A 244 -15.51 11.12 -0.25
CA GLY A 244 -16.56 10.64 0.62
C GLY A 244 -16.62 9.10 0.68
N PRO A 245 -17.28 8.51 1.70
CA PRO A 245 -17.34 7.07 1.88
C PRO A 245 -18.02 6.30 0.74
N THR A 246 -18.84 6.98 -0.06
CA THR A 246 -19.59 6.44 -1.20
C THR A 246 -19.04 6.85 -2.56
N ASP A 247 -17.98 7.66 -2.59
CA ASP A 247 -17.45 8.20 -3.84
C ASP A 247 -16.77 7.10 -4.65
N VAL A 248 -17.02 7.09 -5.95
CA VAL A 248 -16.53 6.05 -6.86
C VAL A 248 -15.29 6.55 -7.61
N CYS A 249 -14.21 5.77 -7.56
CA CYS A 249 -13.07 5.93 -8.46
C CYS A 249 -13.32 5.06 -9.69
N ALA A 250 -13.75 5.67 -10.79
CA ALA A 250 -14.18 4.94 -11.99
C ALA A 250 -13.15 3.92 -12.51
N PRO A 251 -11.85 4.27 -12.67
CA PRO A 251 -10.86 3.29 -13.13
C PRO A 251 -10.77 2.05 -12.23
N LEU A 252 -10.84 2.22 -10.90
CA LEU A 252 -10.76 1.08 -9.99
C LEU A 252 -12.06 0.25 -9.94
N ALA A 253 -13.20 0.91 -10.08
CA ALA A 253 -14.50 0.24 -10.13
C ALA A 253 -14.66 -0.59 -11.40
N GLU A 254 -14.15 -0.12 -12.53
CA GLU A 254 -14.14 -0.84 -13.82
C GLU A 254 -13.29 -2.12 -13.75
N ILE A 255 -12.08 -2.06 -13.17
CA ILE A 255 -11.26 -3.28 -12.94
C ILE A 255 -12.02 -4.31 -12.11
N ALA A 256 -12.78 -3.87 -11.11
CA ALA A 256 -13.54 -4.76 -10.25
C ALA A 256 -14.73 -5.41 -10.99
N ALA A 257 -15.38 -4.65 -11.88
CA ALA A 257 -16.49 -5.12 -12.70
C ALA A 257 -16.01 -6.12 -13.78
N ASP A 258 -15.00 -5.73 -14.55
CA ASP A 258 -14.48 -6.51 -15.67
C ASP A 258 -13.53 -7.63 -15.23
N ARG A 259 -13.12 -7.57 -13.96
CA ARG A 259 -12.08 -8.43 -13.37
C ARG A 259 -10.83 -8.44 -14.22
N SER A 260 -10.43 -7.32 -14.81
CA SER A 260 -9.29 -7.30 -15.72
C SER A 260 -8.67 -5.92 -15.78
N MET A 261 -7.34 -5.87 -15.86
CA MET A 261 -6.57 -4.66 -16.15
C MET A 261 -5.35 -5.04 -16.97
N ALA A 262 -5.14 -4.35 -18.09
CA ALA A 262 -3.92 -4.54 -18.87
C ALA A 262 -2.71 -3.93 -18.12
N PRO A 263 -1.52 -4.56 -18.16
CA PRO A 263 -0.33 -4.00 -17.53
C PRO A 263 0.01 -2.57 -17.97
N ASP A 264 -0.17 -2.25 -19.26
CA ASP A 264 0.05 -0.91 -19.81
C ASP A 264 -0.97 0.12 -19.32
N GLU A 265 -2.19 -0.31 -19.01
CA GLU A 265 -3.19 0.53 -18.38
C GLU A 265 -2.80 0.85 -16.94
N MET A 266 -2.37 -0.16 -16.17
CA MET A 266 -1.85 0.04 -14.82
C MET A 266 -0.66 1.01 -14.82
N ARG A 267 0.28 0.83 -15.75
CA ARG A 267 1.43 1.72 -15.91
C ARG A 267 0.99 3.16 -16.18
N ARG A 268 0.11 3.37 -17.17
CA ARG A 268 -0.40 4.72 -17.51
C ARG A 268 -1.09 5.39 -16.33
N LEU A 269 -1.92 4.67 -15.57
CA LEU A 269 -2.57 5.21 -14.38
C LEU A 269 -1.58 5.62 -13.30
N VAL A 270 -0.55 4.81 -13.06
CA VAL A 270 0.48 5.10 -12.05
C VAL A 270 1.36 6.27 -12.51
N ASP A 271 1.81 6.27 -13.76
CA ASP A 271 2.73 7.27 -14.30
C ASP A 271 2.06 8.65 -14.40
N ALA A 272 0.79 8.73 -14.85
CA ALA A 272 0.02 9.98 -14.90
C ALA A 272 -0.16 10.64 -13.52
N LYS A 273 0.01 9.85 -12.44
CA LYS A 273 -0.24 10.24 -11.05
C LYS A 273 1.04 10.25 -10.22
N SER A 274 2.19 10.06 -10.86
CA SER A 274 3.49 10.00 -10.23
C SER A 274 4.15 11.37 -10.16
N TYR A 275 4.74 11.67 -8.99
CA TYR A 275 5.79 12.67 -8.84
C TYR A 275 7.01 11.99 -8.23
N TRP A 276 7.45 10.87 -8.83
CA TRP A 276 8.63 10.17 -8.35
C TRP A 276 9.84 11.07 -8.63
N PRO A 277 10.68 11.38 -7.64
CA PRO A 277 11.87 12.16 -7.91
C PRO A 277 12.73 11.36 -8.89
N SER A 278 12.87 11.85 -10.12
CA SER A 278 13.97 11.43 -10.96
C SER A 278 15.24 11.74 -10.19
N ARG A 279 16.24 10.84 -10.25
CA ARG A 279 17.60 11.33 -10.08
C ARG A 279 17.76 12.36 -11.20
N SER A 280 17.78 13.63 -10.83
CA SER A 280 18.23 14.71 -11.69
C SER A 280 19.43 14.23 -12.51
N GLU A 281 19.37 14.45 -13.82
CA GLU A 281 20.50 14.33 -14.73
C GLU A 281 21.78 14.74 -14.01
N GLY A 282 22.66 13.77 -13.81
CA GLY A 282 23.97 14.04 -13.26
C GLY A 282 24.74 14.88 -14.26
N SER A 283 24.90 16.17 -13.94
CA SER A 283 26.15 16.92 -14.12
C SER A 283 27.06 16.47 -15.28
N HIS A 284 26.62 16.65 -16.52
CA HIS A 284 27.50 16.71 -17.69
C HIS A 284 27.28 18.06 -18.36
N GLY A 285 27.96 19.09 -17.87
CA GLY A 285 27.86 20.43 -18.46
C GLY A 285 28.36 21.58 -17.59
N ALA A 286 29.46 21.42 -16.87
CA ALA A 286 30.19 22.55 -16.29
C ALA A 286 31.64 22.13 -15.98
N ASN A 287 32.39 21.80 -17.02
CA ASN A 287 33.84 21.74 -16.91
C ASN A 287 34.46 22.16 -18.25
N GLU A 288 34.26 23.43 -18.59
CA GLU A 288 35.13 24.10 -19.55
C GLU A 288 35.62 25.43 -18.95
N ARG A 289 36.95 25.57 -18.96
CA ARG A 289 37.75 26.78 -18.75
C ARG A 289 37.99 27.23 -17.32
N CYS A 290 38.93 26.52 -16.69
CA CYS A 290 40.05 27.21 -16.06
C CYS A 290 41.31 26.34 -16.21
N MET A 291 42.07 26.60 -17.28
CA MET A 291 43.53 26.40 -17.36
C MET A 291 43.99 26.78 -18.78
N ARG A 292 44.37 28.05 -18.94
CA ARG A 292 45.64 28.54 -19.50
C ARG A 292 45.59 30.06 -19.55
#